data_AF-A0A818JNJ5-F1
#
_entry.id   AF-A0A818JNJ5-F1
#
_cell.length_a   1.000
_cell.length_b   1.000
_cell.length_c   1.000
_cell.angle_alpha   90.00
_cell.angle_beta   90.00
_cell.angle_gamma   90.00
#
_symmetry.space_group_name_H-M   'P 1'
#
loop_
_entity.id
_entity.type
_entity.pdbx_description
1 polymer ?
#
loop_
_entity_poly.entity_id
_entity_poly.type
_entity_poly.pdbx_seq_one_letter_code
_entity_poly.pdbx_strand_id
1 'polypeptide(L)'
;MKYIHVCVPACPTYQVCSNRVCVGSGEFGISVTWSRPGDGDIVVTTPSRKSIYYGNKGPSVATDQGQLDHDDTRNTGPENIFWNVTAPTGVYHICFQQYSFSVPSNVTNPITATFQIRRPNAVTQTLTKTFVNGDRIVPNTCNSTMFTYVGSVNYL
;
A
#
# COMPACT_ATOMS: atom_id res chain seq x y z
N MET A 1 24.42 -4.20 -0.44
CA MET A 1 23.80 -4.60 -1.73
C MET A 1 22.33 -4.27 -1.67
N LYS A 2 21.84 -3.38 -2.53
CA LYS A 2 20.41 -3.06 -2.66
C LYS A 2 19.81 -4.16 -3.55
N TYR A 3 19.08 -5.11 -2.99
CA TYR A 3 18.40 -6.11 -3.79
C TYR A 3 17.32 -5.41 -4.62
N ILE A 4 17.51 -5.34 -5.93
CA ILE A 4 16.43 -4.99 -6.85
C ILE A 4 15.48 -6.19 -6.88
N HIS A 5 14.23 -5.99 -6.48
CA HIS A 5 13.19 -6.99 -6.63
C HIS A 5 12.76 -7.04 -8.11
N VAL A 6 13.51 -7.78 -8.93
CA VAL A 6 13.16 -8.07 -10.32
C VAL A 6 12.23 -9.27 -10.40
N CYS A 7 11.20 -9.16 -11.24
CA CYS A 7 10.35 -10.26 -11.65
C CYS A 7 10.98 -10.90 -12.88
N VAL A 8 11.10 -12.24 -12.87
CA VAL A 8 11.61 -13.02 -13.99
C VAL A 8 10.63 -14.18 -14.24
N PRO A 9 9.94 -14.23 -15.40
CA PRO A 9 10.00 -13.27 -16.50
C PRO A 9 9.52 -11.85 -16.09
N ALA A 10 9.87 -10.85 -16.90
CA ALA A 10 9.43 -9.48 -16.69
C ALA A 10 7.90 -9.39 -16.66
N CYS A 11 7.36 -8.43 -15.91
CA CYS A 11 5.92 -8.26 -15.81
C CYS A 11 5.30 -7.85 -17.16
N PRO A 12 4.10 -8.37 -17.48
CA PRO A 12 3.31 -7.94 -18.63
C PRO A 12 3.03 -6.44 -18.67
N THR A 13 2.53 -5.97 -19.81
CA THR A 13 2.05 -4.59 -19.98
C THR A 13 1.03 -4.24 -18.90
N TYR A 14 1.08 -3.00 -18.41
CA TYR A 14 0.26 -2.48 -17.31
C TYR A 14 0.50 -3.16 -15.96
N GLN A 15 1.60 -3.87 -15.78
CA GLN A 15 2.03 -4.39 -14.49
C GLN A 15 3.43 -3.91 -14.11
N VAL A 16 3.71 -3.89 -12.82
CA VAL A 16 5.01 -3.58 -12.24
C VAL A 16 5.39 -4.66 -11.24
N CYS A 17 6.69 -4.92 -11.11
CA CYS A 17 7.18 -5.86 -10.12
C CYS A 17 7.19 -5.22 -8.73
N SER A 18 6.51 -5.85 -7.77
CA SER A 18 6.59 -5.52 -6.35
C SER A 18 6.82 -6.81 -5.56
N ASN A 19 7.92 -6.88 -4.82
CA ASN A 19 8.34 -8.08 -4.10
C ASN A 19 8.28 -9.40 -4.90
N ARG A 20 8.76 -9.39 -6.16
CA ARG A 20 8.72 -10.54 -7.08
C ARG A 20 7.31 -10.98 -7.52
N VAL A 21 6.29 -10.19 -7.22
CA VAL A 21 4.92 -10.37 -7.71
C VAL A 21 4.63 -9.28 -8.72
N CYS A 22 4.07 -9.65 -9.87
CA CYS A 22 3.56 -8.67 -10.82
C CYS A 22 2.21 -8.17 -10.35
N VAL A 23 2.13 -6.88 -10.05
CA VAL A 23 0.92 -6.18 -9.61
C VAL A 23 0.54 -5.14 -10.65
N GLY A 24 -0.74 -4.79 -10.71
CA GLY A 24 -1.27 -3.81 -11.62
C GLY A 24 -0.66 -2.43 -11.43
N SER A 25 -0.64 -1.69 -12.52
CA SER A 25 -0.09 -0.34 -12.60
C SER A 25 -0.95 0.54 -13.49
N GLY A 26 -0.75 1.84 -13.35
CA GLY A 26 -1.41 2.86 -14.14
C GLY A 26 -0.76 4.21 -13.85
N GLU A 27 -1.50 5.30 -14.02
CA GLU A 27 -0.94 6.66 -13.83
C GLU A 27 -0.47 6.86 -12.39
N PHE A 28 -1.26 6.39 -11.42
CA PHE A 28 -0.94 6.46 -10.00
C PHE A 28 -0.98 5.08 -9.37
N GLY A 29 0.02 4.74 -8.56
CA GLY A 29 0.07 3.46 -7.86
C GLY A 29 0.81 3.53 -6.54
N ILE A 30 0.34 2.76 -5.57
CA ILE A 30 0.89 2.65 -4.23
C ILE A 30 1.00 1.15 -3.91
N SER A 31 2.22 0.65 -3.75
CA SER A 31 2.44 -0.72 -3.24
C SER A 31 3.08 -0.68 -1.88
N VAL A 32 2.77 -1.64 -1.03
CA VAL A 32 3.42 -1.84 0.27
C VAL A 32 4.02 -3.23 0.35
N THR A 33 5.15 -3.33 1.04
CA THR A 33 5.76 -4.59 1.51
C THR A 33 6.12 -4.42 2.98
N TRP A 34 6.30 -5.51 3.71
CA TRP A 34 6.62 -5.44 5.13
C TRP A 34 7.69 -6.45 5.57
N SER A 35 8.28 -6.22 6.73
CA SER A 35 9.56 -6.83 7.11
C SER A 35 9.50 -8.29 7.57
N ARG A 36 8.32 -8.88 7.79
CA ARG A 36 8.17 -10.28 8.22
C ARG A 36 6.85 -10.92 7.79
N PRO A 37 6.75 -12.24 7.71
CA PRO A 37 5.49 -12.92 7.36
C PRO A 37 4.30 -12.50 8.23
N GLY A 38 3.16 -12.26 7.59
CA GLY A 38 1.88 -11.93 8.21
C GLY A 38 0.90 -11.36 7.19
N ASP A 39 -0.22 -10.88 7.69
CA ASP A 39 -1.30 -10.24 6.95
C ASP A 39 -1.33 -8.75 7.29
N GLY A 40 -0.95 -7.92 6.33
CA GLY A 40 -0.86 -6.48 6.50
C GLY A 40 -1.55 -5.72 5.38
N ASP A 41 -2.59 -4.98 5.71
CA ASP A 41 -3.40 -4.26 4.72
C ASP A 41 -2.91 -2.82 4.48
N ILE A 42 -2.95 -2.39 3.21
CA ILE A 42 -2.94 -0.99 2.84
C ILE A 42 -4.35 -0.41 2.93
N VAL A 43 -4.46 0.76 3.56
CA VAL A 43 -5.66 1.60 3.51
C VAL A 43 -5.29 2.95 2.94
N VAL A 44 -5.97 3.34 1.86
CA VAL A 44 -5.78 4.65 1.22
C VAL A 44 -7.07 5.45 1.28
N THR A 45 -7.03 6.63 1.88
CA THR A 45 -8.09 7.63 1.74
C THR A 45 -7.73 8.58 0.61
N THR A 46 -8.64 8.75 -0.35
CA THR A 46 -8.50 9.62 -1.52
C THR A 46 -8.77 11.10 -1.17
N PRO A 47 -8.47 12.06 -2.07
CA PRO A 47 -8.79 13.47 -1.87
C PRO A 47 -10.28 13.73 -1.67
N SER A 48 -11.16 12.89 -2.25
CA SER A 48 -12.61 12.98 -2.08
C SER A 48 -13.12 12.30 -0.79
N ARG A 49 -12.20 11.86 0.09
CA ARG A 49 -12.45 11.16 1.37
C ARG A 49 -13.02 9.74 1.21
N LYS A 50 -12.90 9.14 0.03
CA LYS A 50 -13.23 7.72 -0.18
C LYS A 50 -12.07 6.85 0.25
N SER A 51 -12.35 5.64 0.72
CA SER A 51 -11.32 4.75 1.26
C SER A 51 -11.22 3.47 0.45
N ILE A 52 -10.00 3.04 0.13
CA ILE A 52 -9.68 1.80 -0.60
C ILE A 52 -8.92 0.90 0.37
N TYR A 53 -9.42 -0.32 0.56
CA TYR A 53 -8.90 -1.32 1.50
C TYR A 53 -9.48 -2.70 1.14
N TYR A 54 -9.09 -3.76 1.86
CA TYR A 54 -9.51 -5.14 1.55
C TYR A 54 -11.04 -5.33 1.41
N GLY A 55 -11.84 -4.57 2.17
CA GLY A 55 -13.31 -4.61 2.13
C GLY A 55 -13.95 -3.67 1.10
N ASN A 56 -13.19 -2.77 0.49
CA ASN A 56 -13.64 -1.85 -0.57
C ASN A 56 -12.59 -1.78 -1.69
N LYS A 57 -12.42 -2.91 -2.40
CA LYS A 57 -11.30 -3.09 -3.34
C LYS A 57 -11.41 -2.26 -4.61
N GLY A 58 -12.60 -1.85 -5.05
CA GLY A 58 -12.78 -1.14 -6.33
C GLY A 58 -12.38 -1.99 -7.55
N PRO A 59 -12.29 -1.40 -8.75
CA PRO A 59 -12.53 0.01 -9.05
C PRO A 59 -14.03 0.33 -9.06
N SER A 60 -14.44 1.43 -8.43
CA SER A 60 -15.82 1.91 -8.47
C SER A 60 -15.91 3.40 -8.12
N VAL A 61 -17.13 3.96 -8.22
CA VAL A 61 -17.40 5.31 -7.72
C VAL A 61 -17.05 5.44 -6.22
N ALA A 62 -17.18 4.37 -5.43
CA ALA A 62 -16.86 4.37 -4.00
C ALA A 62 -15.36 4.33 -3.69
N THR A 63 -14.49 4.16 -4.68
CA THR A 63 -13.02 4.16 -4.55
C THR A 63 -12.33 5.20 -5.43
N ASP A 64 -13.09 6.14 -5.99
CA ASP A 64 -12.62 7.04 -7.06
C ASP A 64 -11.90 6.29 -8.19
N GLN A 65 -12.47 5.15 -8.58
CA GLN A 65 -11.91 4.24 -9.59
C GLN A 65 -10.53 3.64 -9.25
N GLY A 66 -10.03 3.83 -8.04
CA GLY A 66 -8.83 3.13 -7.57
C GLY A 66 -9.16 1.69 -7.25
N GLN A 67 -8.20 0.79 -7.47
CA GLN A 67 -8.39 -0.64 -7.24
C GLN A 67 -7.25 -1.27 -6.43
N LEU A 68 -7.61 -2.10 -5.44
CA LEU A 68 -6.73 -3.02 -4.74
C LEU A 68 -6.76 -4.36 -5.47
N ASP A 69 -5.65 -4.76 -6.09
CA ASP A 69 -5.59 -5.95 -6.96
C ASP A 69 -4.70 -7.08 -6.42
N HIS A 70 -3.94 -6.84 -5.36
CA HIS A 70 -3.18 -7.85 -4.66
C HIS A 70 -3.25 -7.65 -3.15
N ASP A 71 -3.54 -8.74 -2.46
CA ASP A 71 -3.86 -8.86 -1.04
C ASP A 71 -3.10 -10.11 -0.53
N ASP A 72 -1.92 -9.89 0.06
CA ASP A 72 -1.06 -10.96 0.57
C ASP A 72 -1.30 -11.16 2.07
N THR A 73 -2.05 -12.20 2.38
CA THR A 73 -2.50 -12.48 3.74
C THR A 73 -1.52 -13.30 4.59
N ARG A 74 -0.32 -13.63 4.07
CA ARG A 74 0.59 -14.57 4.76
C ARG A 74 2.07 -14.23 4.70
N ASN A 75 2.54 -13.57 3.64
CA ASN A 75 3.96 -13.35 3.44
C ASN A 75 4.35 -11.92 3.82
N THR A 76 5.15 -11.26 2.99
CA THR A 76 5.76 -9.95 3.25
C THR A 76 5.21 -8.88 2.31
N GLY A 77 4.04 -9.14 1.74
CA GLY A 77 3.46 -8.37 0.66
C GLY A 77 3.90 -8.87 -0.72
N PRO A 78 3.46 -8.20 -1.78
CA PRO A 78 2.96 -6.83 -1.70
C PRO A 78 1.47 -6.75 -1.33
N GLU A 79 0.99 -5.59 -0.89
CA GLU A 79 -0.34 -5.15 -1.33
C GLU A 79 -0.18 -4.01 -2.33
N ASN A 80 -1.18 -3.83 -3.19
CA ASN A 80 -1.11 -2.84 -4.26
C ASN A 80 -2.47 -2.18 -4.52
N ILE A 81 -2.47 -0.85 -4.53
CA ILE A 81 -3.58 -0.02 -4.99
C ILE A 81 -3.11 0.82 -6.17
N PHE A 82 -3.90 0.88 -7.25
CA PHE A 82 -3.59 1.71 -8.40
C PHE A 82 -4.83 2.25 -9.12
N TRP A 83 -4.62 3.23 -9.99
CA TRP A 83 -5.64 3.79 -10.88
C TRP A 83 -5.24 3.54 -12.33
N ASN A 84 -6.07 2.80 -13.07
CA ASN A 84 -5.92 2.60 -14.53
C ASN A 84 -6.52 3.75 -15.35
N VAL A 85 -7.21 4.66 -14.67
CA VAL A 85 -7.70 5.96 -15.18
C VAL A 85 -6.98 7.08 -14.44
N THR A 86 -7.26 8.32 -14.80
CA THR A 86 -6.74 9.47 -14.06
C THR A 86 -7.27 9.49 -12.62
N ALA A 87 -6.35 9.36 -11.67
CA ALA A 87 -6.66 9.45 -10.25
C ALA A 87 -7.04 10.90 -9.87
N PRO A 88 -7.95 11.12 -8.89
CA PRO A 88 -8.25 12.47 -8.42
C PRO A 88 -7.00 13.23 -7.96
N THR A 89 -6.87 14.47 -8.41
CA THR A 89 -5.80 15.36 -7.93
C THR A 89 -6.01 15.72 -6.46
N GLY A 90 -4.94 15.74 -5.68
CA GLY A 90 -4.94 16.18 -4.28
C GLY A 90 -4.22 15.23 -3.33
N VAL A 91 -4.53 15.37 -2.05
CA VAL A 91 -3.87 14.64 -0.96
C VAL A 91 -4.51 13.29 -0.70
N TYR A 92 -3.70 12.24 -0.76
CA TYR A 92 -4.04 10.89 -0.33
C TYR A 92 -3.41 10.59 1.03
N HIS A 93 -4.16 9.99 1.93
CA HIS A 93 -3.64 9.49 3.22
C HIS A 93 -3.43 7.98 3.15
N ILE A 94 -2.26 7.53 3.60
CA ILE A 94 -1.84 6.13 3.53
C ILE A 94 -1.65 5.58 4.95
N CYS A 95 -2.28 4.45 5.23
CA CYS A 95 -2.17 3.72 6.48
C CYS A 95 -1.75 2.27 6.21
N PHE A 96 -1.11 1.65 7.21
CA PHE A 96 -0.79 0.22 7.22
C PHE A 96 -1.46 -0.45 8.41
N GLN A 97 -2.32 -1.44 8.14
CA GLN A 97 -2.95 -2.25 9.16
C GLN A 97 -2.12 -3.51 9.42
N GLN A 98 -2.13 -3.97 10.67
CA GLN A 98 -1.45 -5.19 11.07
C GLN A 98 -2.47 -6.27 11.39
N TYR A 99 -3.28 -6.67 10.41
CA TYR A 99 -4.46 -7.51 10.61
C TYR A 99 -4.14 -8.84 11.30
N SER A 100 -3.16 -9.59 10.79
CA SER A 100 -2.78 -10.88 11.37
C SER A 100 -1.29 -11.17 11.25
N PHE A 101 -0.57 -10.87 12.33
CA PHE A 101 0.82 -11.32 12.52
C PHE A 101 0.89 -12.28 13.71
N SER A 102 1.64 -13.37 13.54
CA SER A 102 1.82 -14.41 14.57
C SER A 102 2.34 -13.83 15.90
N VAL A 103 3.22 -12.84 15.80
CA VAL A 103 3.64 -11.99 16.91
C VAL A 103 3.16 -10.57 16.59
N PRO A 104 2.36 -9.92 17.45
CA PRO A 104 2.06 -8.49 17.32
C PRO A 104 3.34 -7.65 17.28
N SER A 105 3.34 -6.49 16.63
CA SER A 105 4.51 -5.61 16.69
C SER A 105 4.82 -5.19 18.12
N ASN A 106 6.09 -5.22 18.48
CA ASN A 106 6.60 -4.69 19.74
C ASN A 106 8.05 -4.23 19.54
N VAL A 107 8.68 -3.68 20.58
CA VAL A 107 10.06 -3.17 20.51
C VAL A 107 11.10 -4.23 20.11
N THR A 108 10.89 -5.51 20.45
CA THR A 108 11.81 -6.61 20.09
C THR A 108 11.43 -7.28 18.76
N ASN A 109 10.16 -7.16 18.37
CA ASN A 109 9.60 -7.72 17.15
C ASN A 109 8.89 -6.61 16.36
N PRO A 110 9.61 -5.62 15.80
CA PRO A 110 8.99 -4.55 15.03
C PRO A 110 8.44 -5.07 13.69
N ILE A 111 7.47 -4.35 13.14
CA ILE A 111 7.04 -4.51 11.74
C ILE A 111 7.38 -3.23 11.00
N THR A 112 8.21 -3.32 9.96
CA THR A 112 8.54 -2.19 9.09
C THR A 112 7.78 -2.33 7.79
N ALA A 113 6.89 -1.39 7.49
CA ALA A 113 6.19 -1.31 6.21
C ALA A 113 6.90 -0.31 5.30
N THR A 114 7.14 -0.71 4.05
CA THR A 114 7.81 0.09 3.01
C THR A 114 6.86 0.25 1.83
N PHE A 115 6.50 1.50 1.56
CA PHE A 115 5.60 1.90 0.49
C PHE A 115 6.38 2.45 -0.69
N GLN A 116 6.00 2.04 -1.88
CA GLN A 116 6.46 2.59 -3.15
C GLN A 116 5.31 3.31 -3.83
N ILE A 117 5.47 4.63 -4.02
CA ILE A 117 4.49 5.48 -4.67
C ILE A 117 4.99 5.86 -6.05
N ARG A 118 4.24 5.46 -7.06
CA ARG A 118 4.53 5.64 -8.48
C ARG A 118 3.57 6.65 -9.08
N ARG A 119 4.10 7.59 -9.86
CA ARG A 119 3.39 8.65 -10.57
C ARG A 119 3.98 8.80 -11.98
N PRO A 120 3.26 9.39 -12.94
CA PRO A 120 3.78 9.59 -14.29
C PRO A 120 4.98 10.54 -14.22
N ASN A 121 6.05 10.20 -14.95
CA ASN A 121 7.23 11.06 -15.10
C ASN A 121 7.91 11.48 -13.79
N ALA A 122 7.70 10.76 -12.69
CA ALA A 122 8.32 11.03 -11.39
C ALA A 122 9.15 9.84 -10.92
N VAL A 123 10.22 10.14 -10.18
CA VAL A 123 10.94 9.11 -9.43
C VAL A 123 10.00 8.50 -8.39
N THR A 124 10.02 7.18 -8.27
CA THR A 124 9.25 6.45 -7.24
C THR A 124 9.60 7.01 -5.86
N GLN A 125 8.60 7.54 -5.17
CA GLN A 125 8.74 8.00 -3.80
C GLN A 125 8.62 6.80 -2.86
N THR A 126 9.44 6.78 -1.80
CA THR A 126 9.39 5.76 -0.77
C THR A 126 8.94 6.37 0.55
N LEU A 127 7.96 5.73 1.21
CA LEU A 127 7.62 5.99 2.61
C LEU A 127 7.91 4.73 3.41
N THR A 128 8.44 4.88 4.61
CA THR A 128 8.72 3.76 5.51
C THR A 128 8.24 4.10 6.91
N LYS A 129 7.56 3.15 7.55
CA LYS A 129 7.17 3.27 8.96
C LYS A 129 7.44 1.98 9.71
N THR A 130 8.00 2.11 10.92
CA THR A 130 8.21 0.99 11.84
C THR A 130 7.18 1.05 12.95
N PHE A 131 6.46 -0.06 13.15
CA PHE A 131 5.46 -0.25 14.17
C PHE A 131 6.04 -1.08 15.32
N VAL A 132 5.81 -0.62 16.56
CA VAL A 132 6.34 -1.22 17.80
C VAL A 132 5.31 -1.29 18.93
N ASN A 133 4.05 -0.95 18.68
CA ASN A 133 3.02 -0.84 19.74
C ASN A 133 1.83 -1.79 19.53
N GLY A 134 1.96 -2.79 18.65
CA GLY A 134 0.88 -3.76 18.41
C GLY A 134 -0.37 -3.10 17.83
N ASP A 135 -0.21 -2.04 17.02
CA ASP A 135 -1.29 -1.25 16.43
C ASP A 135 -2.12 -2.09 15.45
N ARG A 136 -3.01 -2.93 15.99
CA ARG A 136 -3.93 -3.84 15.27
C ARG A 136 -5.24 -3.17 14.84
N ILE A 137 -5.33 -1.84 14.90
CA ILE A 137 -6.58 -1.16 14.57
C ILE A 137 -6.86 -1.40 13.08
N VAL A 138 -8.10 -1.80 12.78
CA VAL A 138 -8.60 -2.10 11.42
C VAL A 138 -9.51 -0.96 10.95
N PRO A 139 -9.02 0.29 10.80
CA PRO A 139 -9.89 1.35 10.34
C PRO A 139 -10.18 1.21 8.85
N ASN A 140 -11.45 1.20 8.46
CA ASN A 140 -11.86 1.28 7.06
C ASN A 140 -11.57 2.65 6.40
N THR A 141 -10.86 3.55 7.09
CA THR A 141 -10.42 4.85 6.60
C THR A 141 -9.04 5.21 7.16
N CYS A 142 -8.29 6.05 6.45
CA CYS A 142 -7.00 6.56 6.86
C CYS A 142 -7.02 8.10 7.02
N ASN A 143 -6.43 8.60 8.10
CA ASN A 143 -6.16 10.02 8.31
C ASN A 143 -4.96 10.20 9.26
N SER A 144 -4.49 11.43 9.42
CA SER A 144 -3.24 11.74 10.13
C SER A 144 -3.26 11.50 11.64
N THR A 145 -4.41 11.26 12.27
CA THR A 145 -4.50 11.00 13.72
C THR A 145 -4.40 9.51 14.06
N MET A 146 -4.42 8.64 13.06
CA MET A 146 -4.42 7.19 13.25
C MET A 146 -3.02 6.67 13.61
N PHE A 147 -2.93 5.72 14.55
CA PHE A 147 -1.66 5.04 14.85
C PHE A 147 -1.10 4.28 13.64
N THR A 148 -1.97 3.80 12.76
CA THR A 148 -1.63 3.12 11.49
C THR A 148 -1.18 4.09 10.39
N TYR A 149 -1.29 5.41 10.58
CA TYR A 149 -0.95 6.42 9.57
C TYR A 149 0.54 6.42 9.22
N VAL A 150 0.84 6.23 7.94
CA VAL A 150 2.21 6.18 7.41
C VAL A 150 2.63 7.54 6.88
N GLY A 151 1.73 8.21 6.17
CA GLY A 151 2.02 9.51 5.58
C GLY A 151 0.96 9.94 4.57
N SER A 152 1.20 11.10 3.99
CA SER A 152 0.38 11.64 2.91
C SER A 152 1.19 11.79 1.64
N VAL A 153 0.50 11.72 0.52
CA VAL A 153 1.08 12.00 -0.78
C VAL A 153 0.16 12.89 -1.60
N ASN A 154 0.74 13.91 -2.24
CA ASN A 154 0.00 14.76 -3.16
C ASN A 154 0.15 14.19 -4.58
N TYR A 155 -0.97 13.97 -5.26
CA TYR A 155 -1.04 13.63 -6.69
C TYR A 155 -1.49 14.87 -7.46
N LEU A 156 -0.75 15.23 -8.51
CA LEU A 156 -0.95 16.43 -9.33
C LEU A 156 -1.22 16.01 -10.77
#